data_AF-A0A2E7AHS7-F1
#
_entry.id   AF-A0A2E7AHS7-F1
#
_cell.length_a   1.000
_cell.length_b   1.000
_cell.length_c   1.000
_cell.angle_alpha   90.00
_cell.angle_beta   90.00
_cell.angle_gamma   90.00
#
_symmetry.space_group_name_H-M   'P 1'
#
loop_
_entity.id
_entity.type
_entity.pdbx_description
1 polymer ?
#
loop_
_entity_poly.entity_id
_entity_poly.type
_entity_poly.pdbx_seq_one_letter_code
_entity_poly.pdbx_strand_id
1 'polypeptide(L)'
;AGSELYWEGLHVVDFDGDGDLDQFRTSPTGNALIYESWEGGAAAQTQTFSAPRLAEPQSDGSGIFTADVNGDGRLDIVTFGAEITWYEVTFSNPGGGGNGNGGGGNNGGGEVIDNAGSTSEDAISLGVLGDGQAQINFDTLQSSIDTEIALFYPDGRLAAENDDFNQTLQSGFGFSSMSPGTWYIAVGQYDTTFADGFSATGGPAGGIIALTVNSNENTRARIQETGAVWFSFDIRPNPLGLPPERAVALGALGDGSLPLQFSTLGSTLDTQMALYGPEGNLLIENDDFNGTRQSGFSASDLTQGIYHVAVSLYQTIFRDGFSVQAPPQAGPFVLRYGTNQSIQGALPADGVRWFSFEVTPRSAPQVDLSGLWISDGNINMSWETQAGVNYRVQRSTDLETWQNIGRFRVGTGNTLQHSLLISGEKQFFRVVIP
;
A
#
# COMPACT_ATOMS: atom_id res chain seq x y z
N ALA A 1 13.05 -41.36 -11.80
CA ALA A 1 12.44 -40.89 -10.54
C ALA A 1 12.05 -39.45 -10.79
N GLY A 2 10.78 -39.11 -10.54
CA GLY A 2 10.18 -37.84 -10.93
C GLY A 2 10.78 -36.67 -10.16
N SER A 3 11.00 -35.55 -10.85
CA SER A 3 11.29 -34.25 -10.26
C SER A 3 10.07 -33.82 -9.44
N GLU A 4 10.20 -33.84 -8.11
CA GLU A 4 9.25 -33.16 -7.23
C GLU A 4 9.28 -31.67 -7.58
N LEU A 5 8.12 -31.14 -7.97
CA LEU A 5 7.90 -29.72 -8.15
C LEU A 5 7.90 -29.09 -6.74
N TYR A 6 9.05 -28.55 -6.33
CA TYR A 6 9.10 -27.66 -5.16
C TYR A 6 8.54 -26.30 -5.62
N TRP A 7 7.45 -25.85 -5.00
CA TRP A 7 6.85 -24.56 -5.33
C TRP A 7 7.75 -23.43 -4.83
N GLU A 8 8.30 -22.68 -5.78
CA GLU A 8 8.97 -21.40 -5.53
C GLU A 8 7.89 -20.32 -5.40
N GLY A 9 7.89 -19.62 -4.28
CA GLY A 9 7.06 -18.43 -4.08
C GLY A 9 7.62 -17.29 -4.92
N LEU A 10 6.75 -16.63 -5.67
CA LEU A 10 7.04 -15.41 -6.41
C LEU A 10 6.21 -14.29 -5.79
N HIS A 11 6.84 -13.17 -5.46
CA HIS A 11 6.14 -11.96 -5.03
C HIS A 11 6.70 -10.76 -5.78
N VAL A 12 5.82 -9.87 -6.21
CA VAL A 12 6.16 -8.70 -7.01
C VAL A 12 5.53 -7.48 -6.37
N VAL A 13 6.35 -6.50 -6.04
CA VAL A 13 5.96 -5.27 -5.36
C VAL A 13 7.04 -4.23 -5.60
N ASP A 14 6.69 -2.95 -5.65
CA ASP A 14 7.65 -1.85 -5.55
C ASP A 14 8.20 -1.86 -4.11
N PHE A 15 9.34 -2.53 -3.91
CA PHE A 15 9.85 -2.82 -2.58
C PHE A 15 10.74 -1.69 -2.08
N ASP A 16 11.56 -1.11 -2.95
CA ASP A 16 12.47 -0.01 -2.64
C ASP A 16 11.87 1.40 -2.81
N GLY A 17 10.65 1.49 -3.34
CA GLY A 17 9.87 2.73 -3.41
C GLY A 17 10.28 3.64 -4.56
N ASP A 18 10.96 3.13 -5.58
CA ASP A 18 11.39 3.90 -6.75
C ASP A 18 10.29 4.05 -7.83
N GLY A 19 9.18 3.30 -7.67
CA GLY A 19 8.04 3.30 -8.59
C GLY A 19 8.07 2.20 -9.66
N ASP A 20 9.14 1.40 -9.72
CA ASP A 20 9.23 0.19 -10.53
C ASP A 20 8.90 -1.06 -9.69
N LEU A 21 8.37 -2.11 -10.33
CA LEU A 21 8.01 -3.33 -9.62
C LEU A 21 9.21 -4.27 -9.49
N ASP A 22 9.59 -4.57 -8.25
CA ASP A 22 10.65 -5.53 -7.94
C ASP A 22 10.15 -6.96 -7.83
N GLN A 23 11.09 -7.91 -7.80
CA GLN A 23 10.80 -9.34 -7.75
C GLN A 23 11.46 -10.05 -6.57
N PHE A 24 10.69 -10.85 -5.85
CA PHE A 24 11.18 -11.83 -4.89
C PHE A 24 10.91 -13.26 -5.33
N ARG A 25 11.86 -14.16 -5.07
CA ARG A 25 11.73 -15.60 -5.26
C ARG A 25 12.21 -16.39 -4.06
N THR A 26 11.42 -17.34 -3.55
CA THR A 26 11.91 -18.30 -2.57
C THR A 26 12.61 -19.47 -3.24
N SER A 27 13.72 -19.91 -2.65
CA SER A 27 14.44 -21.13 -3.02
C SER A 27 14.46 -22.07 -1.81
N PRO A 28 13.44 -22.95 -1.67
CA PRO A 28 13.36 -23.87 -0.53
C PRO A 28 14.56 -24.80 -0.45
N THR A 29 14.96 -25.40 -1.58
CA THR A 29 16.11 -26.30 -1.65
C THR A 29 17.42 -25.59 -1.30
N GLY A 30 17.51 -24.29 -1.59
CA GLY A 30 18.63 -23.43 -1.23
C GLY A 30 18.54 -22.83 0.16
N ASN A 31 17.42 -23.01 0.89
CA ASN A 31 17.10 -22.26 2.11
C ASN A 31 17.37 -20.76 1.93
N ALA A 32 16.92 -20.21 0.82
CA ALA A 32 17.26 -18.86 0.41
C ALA A 32 16.05 -18.08 -0.08
N LEU A 33 16.14 -16.77 0.07
CA LEU A 33 15.27 -15.81 -0.59
C LEU A 33 16.12 -15.01 -1.59
N ILE A 34 15.59 -14.78 -2.78
CA ILE A 34 16.25 -14.00 -3.82
C ILE A 34 15.40 -12.75 -4.04
N TYR A 35 16.02 -11.58 -4.00
CA TYR A 35 15.44 -10.29 -4.36
C TYR A 35 16.12 -9.78 -5.61
N GLU A 36 15.35 -9.31 -6.57
CA GLU A 36 15.81 -8.62 -7.76
C GLU A 36 15.14 -7.26 -7.80
N SER A 37 15.94 -6.19 -7.73
CA SER A 37 15.43 -4.85 -7.99
C SER A 37 15.35 -4.60 -9.49
N TRP A 38 14.35 -3.85 -9.94
CA TRP A 38 14.11 -3.58 -11.35
C TRP A 38 14.02 -2.10 -11.61
N GLU A 39 14.76 -1.62 -12.61
CA GLU A 39 14.80 -0.19 -12.95
C GLU A 39 14.58 -0.03 -14.45
N GLY A 40 13.53 0.69 -14.84
CA GLY A 40 13.19 0.93 -16.24
C GLY A 40 12.94 -0.34 -17.05
N GLY A 41 12.43 -1.41 -16.42
CA GLY A 41 12.10 -2.68 -17.05
C GLY A 41 13.29 -3.63 -17.27
N ALA A 42 14.40 -3.43 -16.57
CA ALA A 42 15.51 -4.37 -16.52
C ALA A 42 15.94 -4.62 -15.06
N ALA A 43 16.35 -5.86 -14.75
CA ALA A 43 16.91 -6.18 -13.45
C ALA A 43 18.18 -5.35 -13.19
N ALA A 44 18.13 -4.51 -12.15
CA ALA A 44 19.19 -3.62 -11.74
C ALA A 44 20.18 -4.31 -10.80
N GLN A 45 19.67 -4.98 -9.76
CA GLN A 45 20.48 -5.76 -8.82
C GLN A 45 19.81 -7.09 -8.46
N THR A 46 20.62 -8.08 -8.06
CA THR A 46 20.14 -9.35 -7.51
C THR A 46 20.85 -9.62 -6.18
N GLN A 47 20.07 -9.86 -5.13
CA GLN A 47 20.56 -10.20 -3.79
C GLN A 47 19.98 -11.55 -3.36
N THR A 48 20.78 -12.34 -2.64
CA THR A 48 20.35 -13.63 -2.09
C THR A 48 20.52 -13.62 -0.58
N PHE A 49 19.42 -13.78 0.14
CA PHE A 49 19.35 -13.84 1.59
C PHE A 49 19.22 -15.28 2.08
N SER A 50 19.76 -15.55 3.27
CA SER A 50 19.60 -16.85 3.93
C SER A 50 18.23 -16.92 4.61
N ALA A 51 17.43 -17.92 4.25
CA ALA A 51 16.11 -18.20 4.80
C ALA A 51 16.01 -19.66 5.27
N PRO A 52 16.66 -20.01 6.41
CA PRO A 52 16.86 -21.40 6.85
C PRO A 52 15.58 -22.12 7.28
N ARG A 53 14.47 -21.41 7.44
CA ARG A 53 13.17 -21.93 7.87
C ARG A 53 12.21 -22.16 6.71
N LEU A 54 12.69 -22.06 5.46
CA LEU A 54 11.88 -22.36 4.29
C LEU A 54 11.64 -23.87 4.09
N ALA A 55 12.62 -24.75 4.36
CA ALA A 55 12.54 -26.14 3.90
C ALA A 55 12.69 -27.28 4.95
N GLU A 56 12.92 -27.02 6.24
CA GLU A 56 13.20 -28.10 7.20
C GLU A 56 12.04 -28.43 8.17
N PRO A 57 11.49 -29.66 8.21
CA PRO A 57 11.80 -30.84 7.40
C PRO A 57 10.70 -31.29 6.43
N GLN A 58 9.56 -30.59 6.32
CA GLN A 58 8.50 -30.90 5.34
C GLN A 58 7.45 -29.77 5.34
N SER A 59 7.44 -28.93 4.31
CA SER A 59 6.32 -28.04 4.04
C SER A 59 5.80 -28.28 2.63
N ASP A 60 4.50 -28.53 2.49
CA ASP A 60 3.81 -28.76 1.21
C ASP A 60 3.71 -27.49 0.33
N GLY A 61 4.35 -26.41 0.75
CA GLY A 61 4.47 -25.15 0.03
C GLY A 61 5.40 -24.19 0.77
N SER A 62 6.09 -23.35 0.01
CA SER A 62 6.79 -22.18 0.53
C SER A 62 6.23 -20.94 -0.15
N GLY A 63 6.35 -19.80 0.49
CA GLY A 63 6.05 -18.55 -0.16
C GLY A 63 6.54 -17.35 0.62
N ILE A 64 6.21 -16.21 0.05
CA ILE A 64 6.63 -14.90 0.50
C ILE A 64 5.48 -13.93 0.30
N PHE A 65 5.36 -12.97 1.21
CA PHE A 65 4.62 -11.74 1.01
C PHE A 65 5.39 -10.60 1.68
N THR A 66 5.07 -9.38 1.30
CA THR A 66 5.56 -8.19 1.98
C THR A 66 4.41 -7.48 2.66
N ALA A 67 4.72 -6.89 3.81
CA ALA A 67 3.81 -6.05 4.57
C ALA A 67 4.66 -5.19 5.49
N ASP A 68 4.17 -4.02 5.86
CA ASP A 68 4.74 -3.26 6.96
C ASP A 68 4.34 -3.93 8.29
N VAL A 69 5.15 -4.88 8.76
CA VAL A 69 4.78 -5.75 9.90
C VAL A 69 5.06 -5.06 11.23
N ASN A 70 6.09 -4.22 11.28
CA ASN A 70 6.46 -3.45 12.46
C ASN A 70 5.78 -2.06 12.52
N GLY A 71 5.14 -1.63 11.43
CA GLY A 71 4.43 -0.36 11.31
C GLY A 71 5.33 0.82 10.98
N ASP A 72 6.58 0.62 10.53
CA ASP A 72 7.58 1.67 10.30
C ASP A 72 7.40 2.43 8.97
N GLY A 73 6.38 2.10 8.19
CA GLY A 73 6.09 2.69 6.89
C GLY A 73 6.89 2.08 5.73
N ARG A 74 7.71 1.06 5.96
CA ARG A 74 8.43 0.30 4.92
C ARG A 74 7.90 -1.12 4.84
N LEU A 75 8.03 -1.71 3.66
CA LEU A 75 7.67 -3.11 3.47
C LEU A 75 8.73 -4.01 4.11
N ASP A 76 8.29 -4.88 5.01
CA ASP A 76 9.06 -6.01 5.50
C ASP A 76 8.83 -7.25 4.64
N ILE A 77 9.63 -8.29 4.87
CA ILE A 77 9.47 -9.59 4.22
C ILE A 77 8.92 -10.60 5.23
N VAL A 78 7.87 -11.32 4.84
CA VAL A 78 7.40 -12.50 5.56
C VAL A 78 7.47 -13.69 4.64
N THR A 79 8.19 -14.71 5.08
CA THR A 79 8.22 -16.02 4.40
C THR A 79 7.36 -17.02 5.16
N PHE A 80 6.80 -17.97 4.44
CA PHE A 80 6.21 -19.17 5.02
C PHE A 80 6.79 -20.41 4.35
N GLY A 81 6.97 -21.47 5.13
CA GLY A 81 7.54 -22.74 4.71
C GLY A 81 7.41 -23.72 5.87
N ALA A 82 8.53 -24.17 6.41
CA ALA A 82 8.50 -24.93 7.67
C ALA A 82 7.98 -24.09 8.84
N GLU A 83 8.33 -22.81 8.88
CA GLU A 83 7.79 -21.83 9.82
C GLU A 83 7.47 -20.52 9.10
N ILE A 84 6.56 -19.74 9.67
CA ILE A 84 6.38 -18.35 9.27
C ILE A 84 7.52 -17.55 9.89
N THR A 85 8.31 -16.87 9.06
CA THR A 85 9.46 -16.07 9.49
C THR A 85 9.34 -14.67 8.91
N TRP A 86 9.35 -13.67 9.79
CA TRP A 86 9.43 -12.26 9.45
C TRP A 86 10.90 -11.79 9.43
N TYR A 87 11.24 -10.97 8.46
CA TYR A 87 12.51 -10.31 8.28
C TYR A 87 12.25 -8.82 8.16
N GLU A 88 12.78 -8.07 9.12
CA GLU A 88 12.93 -6.62 8.99
C GLU A 88 14.00 -6.34 7.92
N VAL A 89 13.67 -5.49 6.95
CA VAL A 89 14.56 -5.16 5.83
C VAL A 89 14.90 -3.69 5.84
N THR A 90 16.17 -3.40 5.62
CA THR A 90 16.68 -2.02 5.53
C THR A 90 17.41 -1.85 4.22
N PHE A 91 17.03 -0.82 3.46
CA PHE A 91 17.72 -0.45 2.24
C PHE A 91 18.92 0.42 2.56
N SER A 92 20.01 0.20 1.81
CA SER A 92 21.16 1.10 1.80
C SER A 92 21.35 1.56 0.36
N ASN A 93 20.78 2.71 0.01
CA ASN A 93 20.85 3.20 -1.36
C ASN A 93 22.25 3.78 -1.67
N PRO A 94 22.97 3.32 -2.72
CA PRO A 94 24.18 3.97 -3.19
C PRO A 94 23.86 4.93 -4.35
N GLY A 95 23.35 6.13 -4.03
CA GLY A 95 23.38 7.30 -4.92
C GLY A 95 22.05 7.70 -5.55
N GLY A 96 21.50 8.83 -5.12
CA GLY A 96 20.20 9.34 -5.55
C GLY A 96 20.10 9.91 -6.97
N GLY A 97 18.84 10.09 -7.39
CA GLY A 97 18.49 10.84 -8.59
C GLY A 97 16.99 10.90 -8.91
N GLY A 98 16.23 11.76 -8.23
CA GLY A 98 15.13 12.52 -8.86
C GLY A 98 13.68 12.14 -8.53
N ASN A 99 13.02 13.06 -7.81
CA ASN A 99 11.62 13.47 -7.88
C ASN A 99 10.53 12.38 -8.01
N GLY A 100 10.18 11.79 -6.86
CA GLY A 100 8.91 11.10 -6.64
C GLY A 100 8.48 11.34 -5.20
N ASN A 101 7.23 11.77 -5.01
CA ASN A 101 6.62 11.95 -3.69
C ASN A 101 6.30 10.55 -3.13
N GLY A 102 7.19 9.99 -2.33
CA GLY A 102 7.06 8.67 -1.69
C GLY A 102 7.98 8.61 -0.48
N GLY A 103 7.43 8.32 0.70
CA GLY A 103 8.14 8.37 1.97
C GLY A 103 9.18 7.25 2.07
N GLY A 104 10.46 7.62 2.11
CA GLY A 104 11.57 6.70 2.27
C GLY A 104 12.24 6.84 3.64
N GLY A 105 12.11 5.81 4.48
CA GLY A 105 12.99 5.61 5.64
C GLY A 105 14.27 4.88 5.22
N ASN A 106 15.43 5.43 5.55
CA ASN A 106 16.75 4.94 5.12
C ASN A 106 17.55 4.57 6.39
N ASN A 107 17.98 3.32 6.56
CA ASN A 107 18.66 2.84 7.78
C ASN A 107 20.13 2.45 7.54
N GLY A 108 21.01 2.81 8.48
CA GLY A 108 22.19 1.98 8.81
C GLY A 108 23.59 2.45 8.42
N GLY A 109 23.75 3.67 7.91
CA GLY A 109 25.05 4.32 7.68
C GLY A 109 24.91 5.80 7.27
N GLY A 110 23.75 6.38 7.60
CA GLY A 110 22.82 6.94 6.62
C GLY A 110 23.33 8.12 5.81
N GLU A 111 22.94 8.10 4.53
CA GLU A 111 22.87 9.28 3.67
C GLU A 111 22.26 10.43 4.47
N VAL A 112 22.92 11.59 4.43
CA VAL A 112 22.41 12.78 5.12
C VAL A 112 21.31 13.34 4.23
N ILE A 113 20.09 13.39 4.76
CA ILE A 113 19.00 14.06 4.08
C ILE A 113 19.31 15.57 4.05
N ASP A 114 19.54 16.09 2.86
CA ASP A 114 19.79 17.49 2.57
C ASP A 114 18.58 18.09 1.83
N ASN A 115 18.27 19.38 2.08
CA ASN A 115 17.18 20.14 1.44
C ASN A 115 15.75 19.61 1.67
N ALA A 116 15.47 19.00 2.83
CA ALA A 116 14.14 18.62 3.28
C ALA A 116 13.97 18.95 4.77
N GLY A 117 12.72 19.00 5.25
CA GLY A 117 12.43 19.33 6.64
C GLY A 117 12.67 20.80 6.96
N SER A 118 12.57 21.69 5.98
CA SER A 118 12.80 23.13 6.20
C SER A 118 11.71 23.81 7.02
N THR A 119 10.50 23.27 6.94
CA THR A 119 9.28 23.71 7.64
C THR A 119 8.45 22.47 8.03
N SER A 120 7.41 22.64 8.84
CA SER A 120 6.48 21.55 9.15
C SER A 120 5.70 21.04 7.93
N GLU A 121 5.47 21.87 6.91
CA GLU A 121 4.80 21.46 5.66
C GLU A 121 5.69 20.58 4.76
N ASP A 122 7.01 20.65 4.97
CA ASP A 122 8.05 19.93 4.24
C ASP A 122 8.77 18.93 5.16
N ALA A 123 8.09 18.50 6.23
CA ALA A 123 8.70 17.64 7.24
C ALA A 123 9.10 16.28 6.68
N ILE A 124 10.24 15.76 7.15
CA ILE A 124 10.71 14.42 6.82
C ILE A 124 9.81 13.40 7.52
N SER A 125 9.10 12.57 6.74
CA SER A 125 8.19 11.57 7.30
C SER A 125 8.97 10.41 7.93
N LEU A 126 8.62 10.08 9.17
CA LEU A 126 9.05 8.89 9.90
C LEU A 126 7.99 7.78 9.84
N GLY A 127 7.00 7.90 8.96
CA GLY A 127 5.94 6.91 8.80
C GLY A 127 4.93 6.91 9.95
N VAL A 128 4.34 5.74 10.20
CA VAL A 128 3.44 5.51 11.34
C VAL A 128 4.32 5.05 12.50
N LEU A 129 4.10 5.53 13.72
CA LEU A 129 4.91 5.09 14.87
C LEU A 129 4.10 4.35 15.93
N GLY A 130 2.81 4.13 15.66
CA GLY A 130 1.94 3.31 16.48
C GLY A 130 0.53 3.87 16.62
N ASP A 131 -0.17 3.37 17.64
CA ASP A 131 -1.51 3.78 18.01
C ASP A 131 -1.52 4.71 19.21
N GLY A 132 -2.72 5.05 19.70
CA GLY A 132 -2.86 5.96 20.84
C GLY A 132 -2.37 5.39 22.17
N GLN A 133 -1.90 4.14 22.22
CA GLN A 133 -1.28 3.52 23.40
C GLN A 133 0.23 3.31 23.22
N ALA A 134 0.78 3.60 22.04
CA ALA A 134 2.20 3.50 21.78
C ALA A 134 3.00 4.38 22.77
N GLN A 135 4.12 3.82 23.22
CA GLN A 135 5.15 4.55 23.93
C GLN A 135 6.33 4.70 22.96
N ILE A 136 6.68 5.95 22.66
CA ILE A 136 7.70 6.28 21.67
C ILE A 136 8.78 7.11 22.35
N ASN A 137 10.04 6.72 22.15
CA ASN A 137 11.19 7.46 22.63
C ASN A 137 11.91 8.10 21.45
N PHE A 138 12.25 9.37 21.60
CA PHE A 138 13.06 10.13 20.65
C PHE A 138 14.34 10.57 21.34
N ASP A 139 15.46 10.43 20.65
CA ASP A 139 16.73 10.97 21.12
C ASP A 139 17.61 11.40 19.95
N THR A 140 18.56 12.28 20.23
CA THR A 140 19.57 12.72 19.27
C THR A 140 20.98 12.26 19.67
N LEU A 141 21.10 11.23 20.51
CA LEU A 141 22.36 10.80 21.16
C LEU A 141 23.47 10.39 20.18
N GLN A 142 23.11 10.11 18.92
CA GLN A 142 24.07 9.80 17.86
C GLN A 142 24.56 11.03 17.10
N SER A 143 24.10 12.23 17.47
CA SER A 143 24.56 13.51 16.92
C SER A 143 25.89 13.91 17.53
N SER A 144 26.78 14.49 16.73
CA SER A 144 28.07 15.02 17.21
C SER A 144 28.01 16.48 17.65
N ILE A 145 26.83 17.10 17.55
CA ILE A 145 26.57 18.50 17.87
C ILE A 145 25.65 18.59 19.08
N ASP A 146 25.70 19.73 19.75
CA ASP A 146 24.74 20.11 20.77
C ASP A 146 23.37 20.34 20.11
N THR A 147 22.34 19.65 20.56
CA THR A 147 21.01 19.67 19.92
C THR A 147 19.96 20.15 20.89
N GLU A 148 18.85 20.64 20.34
CA GLU A 148 17.61 20.90 21.06
C GLU A 148 16.44 20.30 20.29
N ILE A 149 15.49 19.64 20.96
CA ILE A 149 14.38 18.92 20.32
C ILE A 149 13.03 19.38 20.88
N ALA A 150 12.04 19.53 20.01
CA ALA A 150 10.65 19.82 20.38
C ALA A 150 9.65 18.90 19.66
N LEU A 151 8.56 18.57 20.35
CA LEU A 151 7.40 17.87 19.84
C LEU A 151 6.22 18.84 19.73
N PHE A 152 5.47 18.76 18.63
CA PHE A 152 4.29 19.56 18.37
C PHE A 152 3.07 18.68 18.14
N TYR A 153 1.94 19.14 18.67
CA TYR A 153 0.63 18.58 18.37
C TYR A 153 0.28 18.78 16.88
N PRO A 154 -0.67 17.99 16.34
CA PRO A 154 -1.15 18.18 14.96
C PRO A 154 -1.70 19.58 14.66
N ASP A 155 -2.15 20.32 15.68
CA ASP A 155 -2.66 21.70 15.57
C ASP A 155 -1.56 22.78 15.64
N GLY A 156 -0.30 22.37 15.78
CA GLY A 156 0.87 23.26 15.84
C GLY A 156 1.21 23.81 17.21
N ARG A 157 0.47 23.45 18.27
CA ARG A 157 0.87 23.81 19.64
C ARG A 157 2.10 23.02 20.09
N LEU A 158 2.97 23.67 20.84
CA LEU A 158 4.15 23.03 21.44
C LEU A 158 3.69 22.05 22.53
N ALA A 159 4.11 20.78 22.41
CA ALA A 159 3.75 19.71 23.33
C ALA A 159 4.82 19.49 24.40
N ALA A 160 6.08 19.42 23.97
CA ALA A 160 7.23 19.19 24.83
C ALA A 160 8.50 19.68 24.13
N GLU A 161 9.51 20.02 24.90
CA GLU A 161 10.85 20.32 24.40
C GLU A 161 11.91 19.85 25.41
N ASN A 162 13.11 19.57 24.92
CA ASN A 162 14.26 19.26 25.76
C ASN A 162 15.57 19.65 25.07
N ASP A 163 16.54 20.09 25.88
CA ASP A 163 17.87 20.52 25.47
C ASP A 163 18.89 19.40 25.76
N ASP A 164 19.12 19.12 27.05
CA ASP A 164 20.03 18.05 27.51
C ASP A 164 19.31 16.74 27.89
N PHE A 165 19.87 15.61 27.49
CA PHE A 165 19.37 14.28 27.82
C PHE A 165 20.48 13.32 28.24
N ASN A 166 20.21 12.46 29.22
CA ASN A 166 21.14 11.42 29.71
C ASN A 166 22.57 11.91 30.07
N GLN A 167 22.69 13.13 30.61
CA GLN A 167 23.98 13.76 30.96
C GLN A 167 24.89 14.03 29.74
N THR A 168 24.28 14.21 28.56
CA THR A 168 24.94 14.62 27.31
C THR A 168 24.40 15.99 26.86
N LEU A 169 25.04 16.59 25.86
CA LEU A 169 24.56 17.80 25.15
C LEU A 169 23.56 17.46 24.04
N GLN A 170 23.14 16.21 23.96
CA GLN A 170 22.14 15.76 23.00
C GLN A 170 20.80 15.68 23.72
N SER A 171 19.73 15.80 22.96
CA SER A 171 18.38 15.88 23.49
C SER A 171 17.63 14.57 23.38
N GLY A 172 16.47 14.52 24.01
CA GLY A 172 15.56 13.39 23.90
C GLY A 172 14.46 13.43 24.95
N PHE A 173 13.39 12.69 24.69
CA PHE A 173 12.29 12.45 25.61
C PHE A 173 11.48 11.22 25.20
N GLY A 174 10.75 10.66 26.16
CA GLY A 174 9.74 9.63 25.90
C GLY A 174 8.34 10.22 25.95
N PHE A 175 7.47 9.75 25.07
CA PHE A 175 6.08 10.19 24.99
C PHE A 175 5.13 8.99 24.92
N SER A 176 3.92 9.15 25.46
CA SER A 176 2.88 8.12 25.45
C SER A 176 1.49 8.75 25.40
N SER A 177 0.47 7.94 25.15
CA SER A 177 -0.94 8.38 25.10
C SER A 177 -1.20 9.48 24.05
N MET A 178 -0.64 9.30 22.86
CA MET A 178 -0.77 10.27 21.76
C MET A 178 -2.15 10.15 21.11
N SER A 179 -2.82 11.27 20.87
CA SER A 179 -4.06 11.26 20.07
C SER A 179 -3.74 10.93 18.61
N PRO A 180 -4.63 10.20 17.90
CA PRO A 180 -4.47 9.99 16.48
C PRO A 180 -4.32 11.29 15.68
N GLY A 181 -3.43 11.27 14.70
CA GLY A 181 -3.07 12.43 13.88
C GLY A 181 -1.60 12.46 13.52
N THR A 182 -1.22 13.45 12.72
CA THR A 182 0.16 13.69 12.29
C THR A 182 0.83 14.63 13.28
N TRP A 183 1.82 14.12 13.99
CA TRP A 183 2.64 14.86 14.95
C TRP A 183 3.94 15.32 14.31
N TYR A 184 4.56 16.34 14.87
CA TYR A 184 5.77 16.93 14.30
C TYR A 184 6.87 17.06 15.34
N ILE A 185 8.10 16.84 14.91
CA ILE A 185 9.32 17.05 15.71
C ILE A 185 10.17 18.10 15.01
N ALA A 186 10.68 19.06 15.77
CA ALA A 186 11.71 19.96 15.30
C ALA A 186 13.01 19.66 16.06
N VAL A 187 14.12 19.55 15.35
CA VAL A 187 15.46 19.42 15.93
C VAL A 187 16.33 20.57 15.46
N GLY A 188 16.83 21.37 16.40
CA GLY A 188 17.78 22.44 16.19
C GLY A 188 19.13 22.17 16.85
N GLN A 189 20.04 23.13 16.73
CA GLN A 189 21.27 23.18 17.53
C GLN A 189 21.04 24.06 18.77
N TYR A 190 21.98 24.05 19.71
CA TYR A 190 22.00 24.98 20.85
C TYR A 190 21.62 26.42 20.45
N ASP A 191 20.78 27.06 21.27
CA ASP A 191 20.20 28.40 21.08
C ASP A 191 19.01 28.44 20.09
N THR A 192 18.30 27.32 19.94
CA THR A 192 16.99 27.24 19.27
C THR A 192 15.87 27.56 20.26
N THR A 193 14.88 28.32 19.82
CA THR A 193 13.68 28.64 20.58
C THR A 193 12.47 28.07 19.88
N PHE A 194 11.69 27.25 20.59
CA PHE A 194 10.44 26.69 20.09
C PHE A 194 9.22 27.43 20.65
N ALA A 195 8.15 27.51 19.87
CA ALA A 195 6.89 28.12 20.28
C ALA A 195 5.71 27.59 19.46
N ASP A 196 4.48 27.79 19.96
CA ASP A 196 3.24 27.47 19.26
C ASP A 196 3.20 28.02 17.82
N GLY A 197 2.49 27.31 16.95
CA GLY A 197 2.36 27.64 15.53
C GLY A 197 3.51 27.11 14.68
N PHE A 198 4.06 25.94 15.04
CA PHE A 198 5.21 25.33 14.37
C PHE A 198 6.43 26.26 14.27
N SER A 199 6.77 26.94 15.38
CA SER A 199 7.90 27.87 15.42
C SER A 199 9.15 27.21 15.98
N ALA A 200 10.25 27.29 15.23
CA ALA A 200 11.62 26.98 15.67
C ALA A 200 12.55 28.04 15.10
N THR A 201 13.24 28.83 15.95
CA THR A 201 14.04 29.99 15.51
C THR A 201 15.30 30.16 16.35
N GLY A 202 16.29 30.93 15.86
CA GLY A 202 17.51 31.27 16.62
C GLY A 202 18.68 30.30 16.43
N GLY A 203 18.39 29.02 16.17
CA GLY A 203 19.40 27.97 16.01
C GLY A 203 20.29 28.13 14.78
N PRO A 204 21.58 27.75 14.85
CA PRO A 204 22.47 27.76 13.70
C PRO A 204 22.14 26.66 12.68
N ALA A 205 22.29 26.98 11.40
CA ALA A 205 22.05 26.07 10.28
C ALA A 205 23.26 25.18 9.94
N GLY A 206 23.04 24.15 9.12
CA GLY A 206 24.08 23.36 8.46
C GLY A 206 24.67 22.21 9.26
N GLY A 207 24.41 22.14 10.57
CA GLY A 207 24.75 20.99 11.42
C GLY A 207 24.01 19.73 10.98
N ILE A 208 24.60 18.55 11.22
CA ILE A 208 23.96 17.27 10.91
C ILE A 208 23.51 16.63 12.22
N ILE A 209 22.22 16.34 12.30
CA ILE A 209 21.63 15.62 13.42
C ILE A 209 21.36 14.17 13.04
N ALA A 210 21.17 13.35 14.06
CA ALA A 210 20.79 11.96 13.98
C ALA A 210 19.62 11.75 14.95
N LEU A 211 18.39 11.71 14.43
CA LEU A 211 17.19 11.47 15.22
C LEU A 211 16.94 9.96 15.33
N THR A 212 17.05 9.44 16.55
CA THR A 212 16.76 8.04 16.87
C THR A 212 15.33 7.87 17.36
N VAL A 213 14.60 6.89 16.81
CA VAL A 213 13.28 6.48 17.30
C VAL A 213 13.37 5.10 17.94
N ASN A 214 12.87 4.97 19.18
CA ASN A 214 12.80 3.71 19.94
C ASN A 214 14.11 2.92 20.04
N SER A 215 15.28 3.59 19.94
CA SER A 215 16.60 2.95 19.94
C SER A 215 16.89 2.00 18.76
N ASN A 216 16.05 2.01 17.72
CA ASN A 216 16.20 1.10 16.58
C ASN A 216 16.67 1.87 15.34
N GLU A 217 15.93 2.91 14.96
CA GLU A 217 16.10 3.60 13.69
C GLU A 217 16.76 4.96 13.89
N ASN A 218 17.68 5.34 13.00
CA ASN A 218 18.31 6.66 13.02
C ASN A 218 18.15 7.36 11.67
N THR A 219 17.44 8.48 11.68
CA THR A 219 17.33 9.37 10.52
C THR A 219 18.34 10.51 10.65
N ARG A 220 19.26 10.61 9.68
CA ARG A 220 20.28 11.67 9.64
C ARG A 220 19.85 12.77 8.69
N ALA A 221 19.79 14.00 9.17
CA ALA A 221 19.38 15.14 8.36
C ALA A 221 20.22 16.38 8.68
N ARG A 222 20.39 17.25 7.69
CA ARG A 222 21.00 18.55 7.89
C ARG A 222 19.98 19.56 8.40
N ILE A 223 20.38 20.35 9.40
CA ILE A 223 19.60 21.50 9.85
C ILE A 223 19.56 22.52 8.72
N GLN A 224 18.34 22.91 8.33
CA GLN A 224 18.09 23.79 7.20
C GLN A 224 18.43 25.25 7.57
N GLU A 225 18.43 26.15 6.58
CA GLU A 225 18.70 27.58 6.78
C GLU A 225 17.72 28.27 7.74
N THR A 226 16.58 27.65 8.02
CA THR A 226 15.59 28.08 9.02
C THR A 226 16.05 27.86 10.47
N GLY A 227 17.15 27.14 10.69
CA GLY A 227 17.73 26.87 12.01
C GLY A 227 17.24 25.58 12.69
N ALA A 228 16.34 24.84 12.05
CA ALA A 228 15.89 23.53 12.49
C ALA A 228 15.70 22.58 11.30
N VAL A 229 15.56 21.29 11.59
CA VAL A 229 15.00 20.29 10.67
C VAL A 229 13.72 19.71 11.27
N TRP A 230 12.69 19.59 10.44
CA TRP A 230 11.37 19.11 10.81
C TRP A 230 11.15 17.67 10.36
N PHE A 231 10.55 16.89 11.25
CA PHE A 231 10.08 15.53 11.01
C PHE A 231 8.59 15.43 11.31
N SER A 232 7.89 14.50 10.65
CA SER A 232 6.49 14.18 10.93
C SER A 232 6.30 12.70 11.13
N PHE A 233 5.34 12.31 11.94
CA PHE A 233 4.92 10.92 12.08
C PHE A 233 3.44 10.80 12.40
N ASP A 234 2.86 9.66 12.05
CA ASP A 234 1.46 9.40 12.27
C ASP A 234 1.23 8.50 13.48
N ILE A 235 0.21 8.85 14.25
CA ILE A 235 -0.44 7.96 15.22
C ILE A 235 -1.79 7.55 14.66
N ARG A 236 -2.03 6.25 14.49
CA ARG A 236 -3.22 5.72 13.80
C ARG A 236 -3.90 4.64 14.65
N PRO A 237 -5.25 4.56 14.67
CA PRO A 237 -5.94 3.45 15.33
C PRO A 237 -5.59 2.07 14.77
N ASN A 238 -5.22 1.99 13.48
CA ASN A 238 -4.69 0.79 12.84
C ASN A 238 -3.26 1.05 12.36
N PRO A 239 -2.25 0.93 13.24
CA PRO A 239 -0.89 1.34 12.91
C PRO A 239 -0.22 0.43 11.89
N LEU A 240 -0.60 -0.85 11.83
CA LEU A 240 -0.01 -1.84 10.92
C LEU A 240 -0.62 -1.83 9.52
N GLY A 241 -1.61 -0.96 9.26
CA GLY A 241 -2.27 -0.91 7.95
C GLY A 241 -2.99 -2.19 7.54
N LEU A 242 -3.23 -3.13 8.46
CA LEU A 242 -3.81 -4.43 8.13
C LEU A 242 -5.31 -4.32 7.81
N PRO A 243 -5.83 -5.14 6.88
CA PRO A 243 -7.26 -5.21 6.63
C PRO A 243 -8.08 -5.54 7.89
N PRO A 244 -9.33 -5.05 7.99
CA PRO A 244 -10.18 -5.30 9.15
C PRO A 244 -10.50 -6.81 9.32
N GLU A 245 -10.07 -7.40 10.44
CA GLU A 245 -10.17 -8.85 10.71
C GLU A 245 -11.60 -9.44 10.64
N ARG A 246 -12.63 -8.63 10.87
CA ARG A 246 -14.03 -9.08 11.02
C ARG A 246 -15.01 -8.32 10.11
N ALA A 247 -14.56 -7.96 8.92
CA ALA A 247 -15.44 -7.39 7.91
C ALA A 247 -16.58 -8.38 7.54
N VAL A 248 -17.79 -7.84 7.35
CA VAL A 248 -18.93 -8.61 6.86
C VAL A 248 -18.79 -8.80 5.35
N ALA A 249 -18.60 -10.04 4.90
CA ALA A 249 -18.46 -10.35 3.48
C ALA A 249 -19.80 -10.19 2.74
N LEU A 250 -19.79 -9.34 1.70
CA LEU A 250 -20.90 -9.13 0.75
C LEU A 250 -20.84 -10.10 -0.44
N GLY A 251 -19.70 -10.79 -0.61
CA GLY A 251 -19.45 -11.70 -1.73
C GLY A 251 -18.86 -10.99 -2.95
N ALA A 252 -18.91 -11.68 -4.10
CA ALA A 252 -18.44 -11.14 -5.37
C ALA A 252 -19.44 -10.15 -5.97
N LEU A 253 -18.98 -8.96 -6.34
CA LEU A 253 -19.78 -7.88 -6.92
C LEU A 253 -19.33 -7.53 -8.34
N GLY A 254 -19.24 -8.55 -9.20
CA GLY A 254 -18.90 -8.37 -10.61
C GLY A 254 -17.41 -8.15 -10.87
N ASP A 255 -17.07 -7.80 -12.11
CA ASP A 255 -15.70 -7.69 -12.61
C ASP A 255 -15.15 -6.25 -12.66
N GLY A 256 -15.84 -5.33 -11.97
CA GLY A 256 -15.48 -3.92 -11.88
C GLY A 256 -15.74 -3.10 -13.15
N SER A 257 -16.28 -3.70 -14.22
CA SER A 257 -16.59 -3.00 -15.48
C SER A 257 -17.83 -2.11 -15.41
N LEU A 258 -18.75 -2.42 -14.50
CA LEU A 258 -19.94 -1.61 -14.23
C LEU A 258 -19.80 -0.88 -12.90
N PRO A 259 -20.33 0.35 -12.79
CA PRO A 259 -20.32 1.07 -11.52
C PRO A 259 -21.05 0.30 -10.42
N LEU A 260 -20.36 0.12 -9.29
CA LEU A 260 -20.93 -0.43 -8.06
C LEU A 260 -21.40 0.71 -7.17
N GLN A 261 -22.70 0.69 -6.86
CA GLN A 261 -23.32 1.70 -6.01
C GLN A 261 -23.41 1.20 -4.57
N PHE A 262 -23.09 2.07 -3.63
CA PHE A 262 -23.24 1.85 -2.20
C PHE A 262 -23.98 3.04 -1.59
N SER A 263 -24.89 2.79 -0.65
CA SER A 263 -25.52 3.86 0.12
C SER A 263 -26.10 3.36 1.44
N THR A 264 -26.30 4.29 2.38
CA THR A 264 -27.02 4.03 3.63
C THR A 264 -28.45 4.58 3.63
N LEU A 265 -28.99 4.90 2.45
CA LEU A 265 -30.32 5.47 2.30
C LEU A 265 -31.40 4.60 2.97
N GLY A 266 -32.20 5.24 3.83
CA GLY A 266 -33.20 4.59 4.69
C GLY A 266 -32.72 4.34 6.12
N SER A 267 -31.46 4.64 6.43
CA SER A 267 -30.97 4.71 7.81
C SER A 267 -31.49 5.96 8.51
N THR A 268 -31.66 5.89 9.82
CA THR A 268 -32.01 7.05 10.67
C THR A 268 -30.79 7.79 11.18
N LEU A 269 -29.62 7.15 11.12
CA LEU A 269 -28.35 7.73 11.53
C LEU A 269 -27.84 8.71 10.48
N ASP A 270 -27.06 9.67 10.98
CA ASP A 270 -26.22 10.56 10.19
C ASP A 270 -24.92 9.81 9.90
N THR A 271 -24.82 9.22 8.70
CA THR A 271 -23.75 8.26 8.42
C THR A 271 -22.61 8.93 7.67
N GLN A 272 -21.44 8.30 7.71
CA GLN A 272 -20.34 8.56 6.80
C GLN A 272 -19.80 7.22 6.28
N MET A 273 -19.32 7.16 5.05
CA MET A 273 -18.78 5.94 4.46
C MET A 273 -17.47 6.17 3.73
N ALA A 274 -16.65 5.13 3.67
CA ALA A 274 -15.45 5.09 2.85
C ALA A 274 -15.29 3.76 2.12
N LEU A 275 -14.67 3.79 0.95
CA LEU A 275 -14.20 2.66 0.16
C LEU A 275 -12.68 2.61 0.23
N TYR A 276 -12.16 1.44 0.54
CA TYR A 276 -10.75 1.12 0.55
C TYR A 276 -10.42 0.08 -0.52
N GLY A 277 -9.28 0.26 -1.18
CA GLY A 277 -8.70 -0.72 -2.09
C GLY A 277 -8.10 -1.93 -1.37
N PRO A 278 -7.62 -2.92 -2.13
CA PRO A 278 -7.04 -4.14 -1.56
C PRO A 278 -5.81 -3.91 -0.69
N GLU A 279 -5.04 -2.87 -1.00
CA GLU A 279 -3.81 -2.49 -0.30
C GLU A 279 -4.07 -1.50 0.86
N GLY A 280 -5.34 -1.16 1.12
CA GLY A 280 -5.70 -0.26 2.22
C GLY A 280 -5.65 1.22 1.91
N ASN A 281 -5.41 1.59 0.65
CA ASN A 281 -5.57 2.97 0.18
C ASN A 281 -7.06 3.40 0.19
N LEU A 282 -7.32 4.61 0.66
CA LEU A 282 -8.62 5.24 0.69
C LEU A 282 -8.97 5.74 -0.73
N LEU A 283 -10.00 5.16 -1.32
CA LEU A 283 -10.41 5.46 -2.69
C LEU A 283 -11.49 6.53 -2.76
N ILE A 284 -12.51 6.41 -1.91
CA ILE A 284 -13.68 7.27 -1.91
C ILE A 284 -14.16 7.42 -0.46
N GLU A 285 -14.56 8.62 -0.07
CA GLU A 285 -15.33 8.84 1.15
C GLU A 285 -16.49 9.80 0.88
N ASN A 286 -17.56 9.69 1.69
CA ASN A 286 -18.74 10.52 1.56
C ASN A 286 -19.53 10.55 2.87
N ASP A 287 -19.95 11.73 3.33
CA ASP A 287 -20.84 11.95 4.47
C ASP A 287 -22.30 12.05 4.02
N ASP A 288 -22.63 13.00 3.15
CA ASP A 288 -24.00 13.29 2.72
C ASP A 288 -24.25 12.86 1.26
N PHE A 289 -25.39 12.25 0.99
CA PHE A 289 -25.76 11.75 -0.34
C PHE A 289 -27.16 12.19 -0.73
N ASN A 290 -27.29 12.78 -1.91
CA ASN A 290 -28.57 13.24 -2.48
C ASN A 290 -29.39 14.15 -1.54
N GLY A 291 -28.71 15.02 -0.78
CA GLY A 291 -29.35 15.97 0.14
C GLY A 291 -29.95 15.35 1.40
N THR A 292 -29.58 14.10 1.72
CA THR A 292 -29.88 13.45 3.00
C THR A 292 -28.63 13.37 3.86
N ARG A 293 -28.82 13.08 5.16
CA ARG A 293 -27.73 12.82 6.13
C ARG A 293 -27.14 11.41 6.03
N GLN A 294 -27.46 10.71 4.95
CA GLN A 294 -26.98 9.35 4.73
C GLN A 294 -25.95 9.42 3.62
N SER A 295 -25.02 8.49 3.65
CA SER A 295 -23.89 8.46 2.74
C SER A 295 -24.19 7.59 1.53
N GLY A 296 -23.41 7.80 0.49
CA GLY A 296 -23.42 6.93 -0.67
C GLY A 296 -22.37 7.35 -1.68
N PHE A 297 -21.92 6.39 -2.45
CA PHE A 297 -20.97 6.60 -3.52
C PHE A 297 -21.16 5.58 -4.63
N SER A 298 -20.56 5.88 -5.78
CA SER A 298 -20.47 4.96 -6.92
C SER A 298 -19.00 4.75 -7.26
N ALA A 299 -18.56 3.51 -7.26
CA ALA A 299 -17.19 3.12 -7.62
C ALA A 299 -17.19 2.47 -9.00
N SER A 300 -16.31 2.90 -9.90
CA SER A 300 -16.21 2.39 -11.26
C SER A 300 -14.78 1.98 -11.57
N ASP A 301 -14.58 1.17 -12.61
CA ASP A 301 -13.26 0.77 -13.10
C ASP A 301 -12.38 0.09 -12.04
N LEU A 302 -13.00 -0.59 -11.07
CA LEU A 302 -12.28 -1.34 -10.06
C LEU A 302 -11.50 -2.49 -10.71
N THR A 303 -10.24 -2.64 -10.32
CA THR A 303 -9.43 -3.81 -10.67
C THR A 303 -9.82 -5.00 -9.81
N GLN A 304 -9.42 -6.19 -10.22
CA GLN A 304 -9.62 -7.40 -9.42
C GLN A 304 -8.99 -7.24 -8.03
N GLY A 305 -9.71 -7.67 -6.99
CA GLY A 305 -9.21 -7.64 -5.62
C GLY A 305 -10.30 -7.67 -4.57
N ILE A 306 -9.90 -7.66 -3.30
CA ILE A 306 -10.82 -7.57 -2.16
C ILE A 306 -10.87 -6.12 -1.69
N TYR A 307 -12.04 -5.51 -1.76
CA TYR A 307 -12.27 -4.13 -1.35
C TYR A 307 -12.99 -4.09 -0.03
N HIS A 308 -12.81 -3.00 0.72
CA HIS A 308 -13.43 -2.82 2.03
C HIS A 308 -14.26 -1.55 2.06
N VAL A 309 -15.43 -1.64 2.68
CA VAL A 309 -16.32 -0.49 2.91
C VAL A 309 -16.43 -0.28 4.41
N ALA A 310 -16.05 0.91 4.88
CA ALA A 310 -16.31 1.35 6.24
C ALA A 310 -17.63 2.13 6.25
N VAL A 311 -18.54 1.77 7.16
CA VAL A 311 -19.74 2.55 7.47
C VAL A 311 -19.61 3.07 8.90
N SER A 312 -19.79 4.37 9.09
CA SER A 312 -19.64 5.06 10.37
C SER A 312 -20.64 6.23 10.48
N LEU A 313 -20.37 7.16 11.39
CA LEU A 313 -21.19 8.35 11.66
C LEU A 313 -20.50 9.62 11.16
N TYR A 314 -21.24 10.73 11.14
CA TYR A 314 -20.68 12.06 10.89
C TYR A 314 -19.48 12.37 11.82
N GLN A 315 -18.49 13.10 11.29
CA GLN A 315 -17.19 13.44 11.92
C GLN A 315 -16.19 12.28 11.99
N THR A 316 -16.39 11.22 11.20
CA THR A 316 -15.38 10.17 11.06
C THR A 316 -14.25 10.66 10.17
N ILE A 317 -13.02 10.37 10.60
CA ILE A 317 -11.82 10.64 9.81
C ILE A 317 -11.30 9.32 9.25
N PHE A 318 -11.28 9.21 7.91
CA PHE A 318 -10.71 8.09 7.18
C PHE A 318 -9.30 8.44 6.71
N ARG A 319 -8.39 7.47 6.77
CA ARG A 319 -7.02 7.56 6.26
C ARG A 319 -6.64 6.22 5.64
N ASP A 320 -5.59 6.23 4.83
CA ASP A 320 -4.97 5.02 4.29
C ASP A 320 -4.55 4.03 5.39
N GLY A 321 -4.35 2.77 5.00
CA GLY A 321 -4.07 1.66 5.90
C GLY A 321 -5.29 1.22 6.71
N PHE A 322 -6.49 1.31 6.12
CA PHE A 322 -7.77 0.97 6.79
C PHE A 322 -7.95 1.71 8.13
N SER A 323 -7.40 2.93 8.25
CA SER A 323 -7.36 3.67 9.50
C SER A 323 -8.59 4.57 9.63
N VAL A 324 -9.45 4.23 10.59
CA VAL A 324 -10.73 4.92 10.82
C VAL A 324 -10.81 5.41 12.26
N GLN A 325 -10.98 6.72 12.41
CA GLN A 325 -11.25 7.36 13.69
C GLN A 325 -12.71 7.80 13.73
N ALA A 326 -13.56 6.94 14.28
CA ALA A 326 -15.00 7.13 14.34
C ALA A 326 -15.48 7.62 15.72
N PRO A 327 -16.60 8.37 15.80
CA PRO A 327 -17.29 8.60 17.06
C PRO A 327 -17.78 7.28 17.67
N PRO A 328 -17.52 7.00 18.97
CA PRO A 328 -17.84 5.71 19.58
C PRO A 328 -19.33 5.61 19.93
N GLN A 329 -20.15 5.32 18.92
CA GLN A 329 -21.59 5.19 19.06
C GLN A 329 -22.13 4.01 18.26
N ALA A 330 -22.81 3.11 18.98
CA ALA A 330 -23.55 2.01 18.39
C ALA A 330 -24.91 2.47 17.85
N GLY A 331 -25.40 1.82 16.80
CA GLY A 331 -26.72 2.10 16.25
C GLY A 331 -27.06 1.31 14.99
N PRO A 332 -28.36 1.13 14.67
CA PRO A 332 -28.78 0.42 13.48
C PRO A 332 -28.65 1.28 12.23
N PHE A 333 -28.29 0.65 11.11
CA PHE A 333 -28.30 1.27 9.79
C PHE A 333 -28.69 0.25 8.71
N VAL A 334 -29.02 0.75 7.53
CA VAL A 334 -29.23 -0.07 6.33
C VAL A 334 -28.06 0.20 5.39
N LEU A 335 -27.39 -0.84 4.91
CA LEU A 335 -26.45 -0.72 3.78
C LEU A 335 -27.13 -1.27 2.53
N ARG A 336 -27.13 -0.48 1.48
CA ARG A 336 -27.53 -0.85 0.12
C ARG A 336 -26.29 -0.94 -0.74
N TYR A 337 -26.22 -1.97 -1.57
CA TYR A 337 -25.07 -2.21 -2.42
C TYR A 337 -25.48 -2.91 -3.72
N GLY A 338 -24.68 -2.73 -4.77
CA GLY A 338 -24.90 -3.36 -6.07
C GLY A 338 -26.29 -3.12 -6.64
N THR A 339 -26.80 -4.10 -7.41
CA THR A 339 -28.12 -4.01 -8.04
C THR A 339 -29.21 -4.48 -7.06
N ASN A 340 -29.83 -3.53 -6.35
CA ASN A 340 -30.96 -3.75 -5.43
C ASN A 340 -30.70 -4.67 -4.23
N GLN A 341 -29.45 -4.82 -3.77
CA GLN A 341 -29.15 -5.58 -2.55
C GLN A 341 -29.20 -4.65 -1.34
N SER A 342 -29.60 -5.20 -0.19
CA SER A 342 -29.59 -4.47 1.08
C SER A 342 -29.38 -5.39 2.26
N ILE A 343 -28.67 -4.92 3.28
CA ILE A 343 -28.46 -5.60 4.55
C ILE A 343 -28.77 -4.65 5.71
N GLN A 344 -29.38 -5.18 6.76
CA GLN A 344 -29.53 -4.49 8.04
C GLN A 344 -28.23 -4.65 8.83
N GLY A 345 -27.58 -3.53 9.12
CA GLY A 345 -26.34 -3.45 9.87
C GLY A 345 -26.55 -2.81 11.25
N ALA A 346 -25.54 -2.99 12.11
CA ALA A 346 -25.43 -2.25 13.35
C ALA A 346 -23.97 -1.82 13.54
N LEU A 347 -23.77 -0.54 13.83
CA LEU A 347 -22.49 0.00 14.27
C LEU A 347 -22.15 -0.63 15.63
N PRO A 348 -20.94 -1.18 15.80
CA PRO A 348 -20.44 -1.59 17.10
C PRO A 348 -20.09 -0.37 17.97
N ALA A 349 -19.57 -0.61 19.18
CA ALA A 349 -19.31 0.44 20.17
C ALA A 349 -18.18 1.40 19.76
N ASP A 350 -17.26 0.93 18.92
CA ASP A 350 -16.20 1.72 18.28
C ASP A 350 -16.71 2.60 17.13
N GLY A 351 -17.99 2.48 16.74
CA GLY A 351 -18.65 3.38 15.81
C GLY A 351 -18.36 3.13 14.34
N VAL A 352 -17.65 2.05 13.98
CA VAL A 352 -17.36 1.69 12.58
C VAL A 352 -17.75 0.24 12.32
N ARG A 353 -18.46 0.01 11.22
CA ARG A 353 -18.78 -1.33 10.73
C ARG A 353 -18.14 -1.55 9.37
N TRP A 354 -17.29 -2.57 9.30
CA TRP A 354 -16.61 -2.97 8.07
C TRP A 354 -17.39 -4.02 7.28
N PHE A 355 -17.37 -3.85 5.97
CA PHE A 355 -17.82 -4.82 4.98
C PHE A 355 -16.70 -5.08 3.99
N SER A 356 -16.69 -6.26 3.38
CA SER A 356 -15.75 -6.58 2.30
C SER A 356 -16.49 -7.16 1.10
N PHE A 357 -15.95 -6.94 -0.09
CA PHE A 357 -16.47 -7.55 -1.32
C PHE A 357 -15.33 -7.87 -2.28
N GLU A 358 -15.55 -8.85 -3.14
CA GLU A 358 -14.59 -9.25 -4.17
C GLU A 358 -15.00 -8.64 -5.51
N VAL A 359 -14.04 -8.01 -6.19
CA VAL A 359 -14.11 -7.73 -7.63
C VAL A 359 -13.42 -8.88 -8.34
N THR A 360 -14.16 -9.64 -9.13
CA THR A 360 -13.63 -10.82 -9.80
C THR A 360 -12.77 -10.42 -11.01
N PRO A 361 -11.82 -11.27 -11.45
CA PRO A 361 -11.09 -11.01 -12.68
C PRO A 361 -12.04 -10.75 -13.85
N ARG A 362 -11.72 -9.76 -14.69
CA ARG A 362 -12.39 -9.58 -15.99
C ARG A 362 -12.10 -10.78 -16.88
N SER A 363 -12.99 -11.76 -16.82
CA SER A 363 -12.97 -12.88 -17.75
C SER A 363 -13.78 -12.50 -18.99
N ALA A 364 -13.08 -12.11 -20.06
CA ALA A 364 -13.73 -12.12 -21.36
C ALA A 364 -13.95 -13.61 -21.71
N PRO A 365 -15.19 -14.08 -21.96
CA PRO A 365 -15.44 -15.48 -22.27
C PRO A 365 -14.53 -15.95 -23.41
N GLN A 366 -13.64 -16.89 -23.10
CA GLN A 366 -12.72 -17.43 -24.08
C GLN A 366 -13.46 -18.45 -24.96
N VAL A 367 -13.24 -18.33 -26.26
CA VAL A 367 -13.81 -19.24 -27.25
C VAL A 367 -12.73 -20.24 -27.64
N ASP A 368 -13.08 -21.51 -27.56
CA ASP A 368 -12.21 -22.58 -28.05
C ASP A 368 -12.02 -22.47 -29.56
N LEU A 369 -10.76 -22.56 -29.98
CA LEU A 369 -10.45 -22.65 -31.40
C LEU A 369 -10.85 -24.03 -31.91
N SER A 370 -11.67 -24.05 -32.96
CA SER A 370 -11.97 -25.28 -33.71
C SER A 370 -10.79 -25.70 -34.61
N GLY A 371 -9.86 -24.78 -34.89
CA GLY A 371 -8.64 -25.06 -35.64
C GLY A 371 -7.60 -23.96 -35.52
N LEU A 372 -6.33 -24.37 -35.52
CA LEU A 372 -5.16 -23.49 -35.58
C LEU A 372 -4.11 -24.12 -36.49
N TRP A 373 -3.74 -23.44 -37.57
CA TRP A 373 -2.78 -23.97 -38.55
C TRP A 373 -1.99 -22.85 -39.23
N ILE A 374 -0.85 -23.21 -39.82
CA ILE A 374 -0.01 -22.30 -40.58
C ILE A 374 -0.16 -22.60 -42.08
N SER A 375 -0.42 -21.57 -42.89
CA SER A 375 -0.38 -21.67 -44.35
C SER A 375 -0.04 -20.31 -44.97
N ASP A 376 0.72 -20.32 -46.07
CA ASP A 376 1.06 -19.12 -46.86
C ASP A 376 1.64 -17.96 -46.05
N GLY A 377 2.49 -18.26 -45.06
CA GLY A 377 3.10 -17.26 -44.18
C GLY A 377 2.15 -16.68 -43.13
N ASN A 378 0.94 -17.25 -42.97
CA ASN A 378 -0.05 -16.81 -42.00
C ASN A 378 -0.32 -17.88 -40.93
N ILE A 379 -0.62 -17.42 -39.73
CA ILE A 379 -1.32 -18.14 -38.67
C ILE A 379 -2.81 -18.00 -38.95
N ASN A 380 -3.49 -19.12 -39.18
CA ASN A 380 -4.91 -19.19 -39.43
C ASN A 380 -5.59 -19.83 -38.23
N MET A 381 -6.70 -19.26 -37.82
CA MET A 381 -7.48 -19.71 -36.68
C MET A 381 -8.94 -19.82 -37.08
N SER A 382 -9.66 -20.81 -36.56
CA SER A 382 -11.10 -20.93 -36.71
C SER A 382 -11.79 -21.19 -35.38
N TRP A 383 -13.04 -20.73 -35.25
CA TRP A 383 -13.89 -21.01 -34.09
C TRP A 383 -15.37 -21.01 -34.48
N GLU A 384 -16.18 -21.75 -33.74
CA GLU A 384 -17.63 -21.74 -33.92
C GLU A 384 -18.25 -20.46 -33.34
N THR A 385 -19.31 -19.96 -33.99
CA THR A 385 -19.97 -18.72 -33.54
C THR A 385 -21.44 -18.92 -33.26
N GLN A 386 -21.97 -18.11 -32.36
CA GLN A 386 -23.39 -17.90 -32.16
C GLN A 386 -23.85 -16.68 -32.96
N ALA A 387 -25.03 -16.78 -33.56
CA ALA A 387 -25.59 -15.68 -34.36
C ALA A 387 -25.83 -14.44 -33.49
N GLY A 388 -25.28 -13.29 -33.91
CA GLY A 388 -25.45 -12.00 -33.22
C GLY A 388 -24.45 -11.71 -32.09
N VAL A 389 -23.60 -12.67 -31.70
CA VAL A 389 -22.56 -12.47 -30.68
C VAL A 389 -21.31 -11.85 -31.30
N ASN A 390 -20.68 -10.88 -30.63
CA ASN A 390 -19.43 -10.29 -31.09
C ASN A 390 -18.24 -11.14 -30.66
N TYR A 391 -17.27 -11.30 -31.55
CA TYR A 391 -16.02 -12.00 -31.30
C TYR A 391 -14.85 -11.09 -31.61
N ARG A 392 -13.75 -11.25 -30.87
CA ARG A 392 -12.50 -10.54 -31.12
C ARG A 392 -11.29 -11.43 -30.90
N VAL A 393 -10.35 -11.36 -31.83
CA VAL A 393 -9.05 -12.00 -31.67
C VAL A 393 -8.18 -11.09 -30.81
N GLN A 394 -7.50 -11.67 -29.84
CA GLN A 394 -6.47 -11.01 -29.05
C GLN A 394 -5.14 -11.75 -29.21
N ARG A 395 -4.06 -11.00 -29.08
CA ARG A 395 -2.68 -11.48 -29.13
C ARG A 395 -1.95 -11.08 -27.86
N SER A 396 -1.09 -11.96 -27.37
CA SER A 396 -0.22 -11.70 -26.23
C SER A 396 1.18 -12.23 -26.51
N THR A 397 2.20 -11.64 -25.90
CA THR A 397 3.59 -12.14 -25.91
C THR A 397 3.98 -12.83 -24.59
N ASP A 398 3.20 -12.63 -23.54
CA ASP A 398 3.49 -13.01 -22.14
C ASP A 398 2.36 -13.86 -21.48
N LEU A 399 1.22 -14.06 -22.16
CA LEU A 399 -0.06 -14.60 -21.65
C LEU A 399 -0.81 -13.72 -20.64
N GLU A 400 -0.28 -12.56 -20.29
CA GLU A 400 -0.82 -11.65 -19.28
C GLU A 400 -1.44 -10.41 -19.94
N THR A 401 -0.68 -9.76 -20.83
CA THR A 401 -1.12 -8.58 -21.57
C THR A 401 -1.69 -9.00 -22.93
N TRP A 402 -2.94 -8.65 -23.18
CA TRP A 402 -3.67 -9.06 -24.40
C TRP A 402 -4.04 -7.85 -25.25
N GLN A 403 -3.41 -7.74 -26.41
CA GLN A 403 -3.71 -6.72 -27.42
C GLN A 403 -4.86 -7.17 -28.33
N ASN A 404 -5.83 -6.28 -28.54
CA ASN A 404 -6.90 -6.50 -29.50
C ASN A 404 -6.40 -6.46 -30.95
N ILE A 405 -6.69 -7.51 -31.71
CA ILE A 405 -6.30 -7.63 -33.12
C ILE A 405 -7.52 -7.41 -34.02
N GLY A 406 -7.54 -6.24 -34.67
CA GLY A 406 -8.60 -5.86 -35.59
C GLY A 406 -9.94 -5.48 -34.93
N ARG A 407 -10.98 -5.46 -35.76
CA ARG A 407 -12.36 -5.09 -35.38
C ARG A 407 -13.15 -6.30 -34.86
N PHE A 408 -14.22 -6.03 -34.12
CA PHE A 408 -15.20 -7.05 -33.76
C PHE A 408 -15.78 -7.75 -34.99
N ARG A 409 -16.03 -9.04 -34.87
CA ARG A 409 -16.73 -9.84 -35.88
C ARG A 409 -18.00 -10.41 -35.27
N VAL A 410 -19.13 -10.07 -35.87
CA VAL A 410 -20.43 -10.61 -35.47
C VAL A 410 -20.52 -12.04 -35.95
N GLY A 411 -20.80 -12.96 -35.04
CA GLY A 411 -21.07 -14.36 -35.33
C GLY A 411 -22.35 -14.52 -36.13
N THR A 412 -22.36 -15.50 -37.03
CA THR A 412 -23.53 -15.80 -37.87
C THR A 412 -24.18 -17.13 -37.53
N GLY A 413 -23.69 -17.84 -36.50
CA GLY A 413 -24.07 -19.23 -36.23
C GLY A 413 -23.20 -20.27 -36.95
N ASN A 414 -22.19 -19.83 -37.71
CA ASN A 414 -21.28 -20.68 -38.48
C ASN A 414 -19.82 -20.45 -38.03
N THR A 415 -18.90 -21.32 -38.44
CA THR A 415 -17.46 -21.15 -38.20
C THR A 415 -16.95 -19.82 -38.77
N LEU A 416 -16.25 -19.04 -37.95
CA LEU A 416 -15.46 -17.88 -38.40
C LEU A 416 -13.99 -18.27 -38.51
N GLN A 417 -13.30 -17.66 -39.47
CA GLN A 417 -11.86 -17.80 -39.65
C GLN A 417 -11.16 -16.44 -39.58
N HIS A 418 -9.95 -16.42 -39.05
CA HIS A 418 -9.07 -15.26 -38.99
C HIS A 418 -7.64 -15.65 -39.34
N SER A 419 -6.95 -14.79 -40.09
CA SER A 419 -5.59 -15.03 -40.57
C SER A 419 -4.69 -13.84 -40.22
N LEU A 420 -3.50 -14.13 -39.71
CA LEU A 420 -2.50 -13.15 -39.30
C LEU A 420 -1.14 -13.52 -39.87
N LEU A 421 -0.38 -12.53 -40.33
CA LEU A 421 0.99 -12.77 -40.78
C LEU A 421 1.86 -13.25 -39.61
N ILE A 422 2.71 -14.25 -39.87
CA ILE A 422 3.70 -14.71 -38.91
C ILE A 422 4.72 -13.58 -38.66
N SER A 423 4.84 -13.15 -37.42
CA SER A 423 6.00 -12.39 -36.95
C SER A 423 6.99 -13.34 -36.30
N GLY A 424 8.30 -13.11 -36.45
CA GLY A 424 9.36 -13.99 -35.94
C GLY A 424 9.51 -14.06 -34.41
N GLU A 425 8.50 -13.64 -33.64
CA GLU A 425 8.48 -13.62 -32.17
C GLU A 425 7.42 -14.61 -31.65
N LYS A 426 7.64 -15.11 -30.43
CA LYS A 426 6.67 -15.97 -29.74
C LYS A 426 5.39 -15.18 -29.45
N GLN A 427 4.25 -15.71 -29.89
CA GLN A 427 2.95 -15.06 -29.71
C GLN A 427 1.89 -16.10 -29.33
N PHE A 428 0.97 -15.66 -28.48
CA PHE A 428 -0.21 -16.39 -28.06
C PHE A 428 -1.45 -15.70 -28.63
N PHE A 429 -2.45 -16.49 -29.00
CA PHE A 429 -3.70 -15.99 -29.54
C PHE A 429 -4.88 -16.57 -28.78
N ARG A 430 -5.90 -15.74 -28.55
CA ARG A 430 -7.18 -16.17 -28.04
C ARG A 430 -8.31 -15.46 -28.78
N VAL A 431 -9.48 -16.07 -28.77
CA VAL A 431 -10.71 -15.43 -29.22
C VAL A 431 -11.55 -15.17 -27.99
N VAL A 432 -12.02 -13.94 -27.85
CA VAL A 432 -12.89 -13.53 -26.74
C VAL A 432 -14.23 -13.05 -27.25
N ILE A 433 -15.26 -13.24 -26.42
CA ILE A 433 -16.51 -12.50 -26.51
C ILE A 433 -16.29 -11.20 -25.71
N PRO A 434 -16.27 -10.02 -26.35
CA PRO A 434 -16.01 -8.76 -25.67
C PRO A 434 -17.19 -8.22 -24.88
#